data_AF-A0A1Q7GNY4-F1
#
_entry.id   AF-A0A1Q7GNY4-F1
#
_cell.length_a   1.000
_cell.length_b   1.000
_cell.length_c   1.000
_cell.angle_alpha   90.00
_cell.angle_beta   90.00
_cell.angle_gamma   90.00
#
_symmetry.space_group_name_H-M   'P 1'
#
loop_
_entity.id
_entity.type
_entity.pdbx_description
1 polymer ?
#
loop_
_entity_poly.entity_id
_entity_poly.type
_entity_poly.pdbx_seq_one_letter_code
_entity_poly.pdbx_strand_id
1 'polypeptide(L)'
;MKLWSRPHSLQRKIITAIVMVGLLPLTLSLVLTYLEERRALRETVGANFKEIAVEAARRIEIQVTRGINEAQQLATTPFVLTAVTEANRSYAGKEEKKIESMIGDWQRRWREREHRNEFPLFINRIVTNYLIRWHDIRKSDYVAILVTDNRGALVVSSIPQVEYYYGKSAWWQAVFDRGAGRVYVSFFRDPCAECLGADPQ
;
A
#
# COMPACT_ATOMS: atom_id res chain seq x y z
N MET A 1 -81.43 -4.29 -53.80
CA MET A 1 -80.28 -3.40 -54.10
C MET A 1 -79.05 -3.96 -53.38
N LYS A 2 -78.07 -4.48 -54.13
CA LYS A 2 -76.84 -5.11 -53.64
C LYS A 2 -75.92 -4.02 -53.08
N LEU A 3 -75.72 -3.96 -51.75
CA LEU A 3 -74.64 -3.17 -51.18
C LEU A 3 -73.31 -3.92 -51.40
N TRP A 4 -72.51 -3.26 -52.21
CA TRP A 4 -71.16 -3.56 -52.65
C TRP A 4 -70.25 -3.97 -51.48
N SER A 5 -69.64 -5.15 -51.59
CA SER A 5 -68.64 -5.67 -50.65
C SER A 5 -67.34 -5.98 -51.38
N ARG A 6 -66.23 -5.47 -50.83
CA ARG A 6 -64.77 -5.72 -51.08
C ARG A 6 -64.06 -4.68 -51.98
N PRO A 7 -62.83 -4.22 -51.62
CA PRO A 7 -61.74 -5.07 -51.13
C PRO A 7 -60.85 -4.42 -50.03
N HIS A 8 -61.20 -4.54 -48.75
CA HIS A 8 -60.30 -4.15 -47.63
C HIS A 8 -58.97 -4.93 -47.58
N SER A 9 -58.83 -6.02 -48.35
CA SER A 9 -57.63 -6.87 -48.41
C SER A 9 -56.48 -6.24 -49.21
N LEU A 10 -56.76 -5.58 -50.35
CA LEU A 10 -55.69 -5.11 -51.25
C LEU A 10 -55.05 -3.82 -50.74
N GLN A 11 -55.85 -2.86 -50.27
CA GLN A 11 -55.35 -1.63 -49.64
C GLN A 11 -54.50 -1.96 -48.39
N ARG A 12 -54.93 -2.92 -47.57
CA ARG A 12 -54.15 -3.38 -46.40
C ARG A 12 -52.79 -3.97 -46.80
N LYS A 13 -52.71 -4.74 -47.90
CA LYS A 13 -51.45 -5.29 -48.43
C LYS A 13 -50.49 -4.21 -48.93
N ILE A 14 -51.01 -3.18 -49.62
CA ILE A 14 -50.18 -2.07 -50.13
C ILE A 14 -49.68 -1.20 -48.97
N ILE A 15 -50.55 -0.88 -48.00
CA ILE A 15 -50.17 -0.09 -46.81
C ILE A 15 -49.13 -0.84 -45.97
N THR A 16 -49.30 -2.16 -45.76
CA THR A 16 -48.29 -2.96 -45.03
C THR A 16 -46.95 -3.05 -45.76
N ALA A 17 -46.95 -3.12 -47.09
CA ALA A 17 -45.70 -3.09 -47.87
C ALA A 17 -44.96 -1.75 -47.71
N ILE A 18 -45.67 -0.62 -47.82
CA ILE A 18 -45.07 0.72 -47.64
C ILE A 18 -44.53 0.90 -46.22
N VAL A 19 -45.28 0.48 -45.21
CA VAL A 19 -44.85 0.55 -43.80
C VAL A 19 -43.63 -0.34 -43.53
N MET A 20 -43.58 -1.55 -44.09
CA MET A 20 -42.39 -2.42 -43.96
C MET A 20 -41.15 -1.78 -44.57
N VAL A 21 -41.28 -1.19 -45.76
CA VAL A 21 -40.17 -0.55 -46.47
C VAL A 21 -39.64 0.65 -45.69
N GLY A 22 -40.47 1.37 -44.93
CA GLY A 22 -40.02 2.44 -44.02
C GLY A 22 -39.46 1.93 -42.70
N LEU A 23 -40.09 0.92 -42.09
CA LEU A 23 -39.75 0.46 -40.74
C LEU A 23 -38.48 -0.39 -40.69
N LEU A 24 -38.24 -1.22 -41.71
CA LEU A 24 -37.05 -2.07 -41.79
C LEU A 24 -35.73 -1.28 -41.79
N PRO A 25 -35.51 -0.29 -42.67
CA PRO A 25 -34.28 0.50 -42.63
C PRO A 25 -34.17 1.34 -41.36
N LEU A 26 -35.28 1.80 -40.79
CA LEU A 26 -35.28 2.54 -39.53
C LEU A 26 -34.78 1.67 -38.36
N THR A 27 -35.32 0.46 -38.23
CA THR A 27 -34.92 -0.49 -37.18
C THR A 27 -33.49 -0.96 -37.37
N LEU A 28 -33.08 -1.24 -38.61
CA LEU A 28 -31.70 -1.62 -38.94
C LEU A 28 -30.72 -0.48 -38.58
N SER A 29 -31.03 0.76 -38.94
CA SER A 29 -30.23 1.94 -38.57
C SER A 29 -30.12 2.07 -37.05
N LEU A 30 -31.23 1.89 -36.32
CA LEU A 30 -31.25 1.97 -34.85
C LEU A 30 -30.35 0.91 -34.22
N VAL A 31 -30.40 -0.33 -34.72
CA VAL A 31 -29.57 -1.44 -34.22
C VAL A 31 -28.09 -1.18 -34.50
N LEU A 32 -27.74 -0.69 -35.69
CA LEU A 32 -26.36 -0.36 -36.04
C LEU A 32 -25.81 0.76 -35.13
N THR A 33 -26.55 1.87 -34.99
CA THR A 33 -26.17 2.97 -34.09
C THR A 33 -26.04 2.50 -32.65
N TYR A 34 -26.97 1.67 -32.15
CA TYR A 34 -26.91 1.12 -30.80
C TYR A 34 -25.68 0.24 -30.55
N LEU A 35 -25.27 -0.55 -31.54
CA LEU A 35 -24.08 -1.41 -31.44
C LEU A 35 -22.78 -0.61 -31.47
N GLU A 36 -22.71 0.46 -32.29
CA GLU A 36 -21.56 1.37 -32.35
C GLU A 36 -21.41 2.16 -31.06
N GLU A 37 -22.51 2.74 -30.54
CA GLU A 37 -22.53 3.46 -29.27
C GLU A 37 -22.06 2.57 -28.11
N ARG A 38 -22.52 1.31 -28.05
CA ARG A 38 -22.11 0.35 -27.02
C ARG A 38 -20.62 0.03 -27.08
N ARG A 39 -20.03 -0.08 -28.27
CA ARG A 39 -18.59 -0.33 -28.44
C ARG A 39 -17.77 0.90 -28.05
N ALA A 40 -18.15 2.06 -28.54
CA ALA A 40 -17.49 3.32 -28.21
C ALA A 40 -17.56 3.60 -26.70
N LEU A 41 -18.72 3.42 -26.07
CA LEU A 41 -18.89 3.52 -24.61
C LEU A 41 -18.02 2.50 -23.87
N ARG A 42 -17.96 1.24 -24.31
CA ARG A 42 -17.18 0.20 -23.62
C ARG A 42 -15.67 0.42 -23.74
N GLU A 43 -15.19 0.88 -24.90
CA GLU A 43 -13.77 1.23 -25.11
C GLU A 43 -13.40 2.50 -24.34
N THR A 44 -14.26 3.53 -24.35
CA THR A 44 -14.01 4.79 -23.63
C THR A 44 -14.05 4.58 -22.12
N VAL A 45 -15.04 3.84 -21.62
CA VAL A 45 -15.14 3.51 -20.19
C VAL A 45 -13.97 2.63 -19.75
N GLY A 46 -13.59 1.63 -20.56
CA GLY A 46 -12.42 0.78 -20.28
C GLY A 46 -11.09 1.55 -20.31
N ALA A 47 -10.92 2.44 -21.29
CA ALA A 47 -9.75 3.32 -21.39
C ALA A 47 -9.65 4.28 -20.21
N ASN A 48 -10.77 4.90 -19.82
CA ASN A 48 -10.81 5.80 -18.66
C ASN A 48 -10.48 5.06 -17.36
N PHE A 49 -11.01 3.86 -17.14
CA PHE A 49 -10.65 3.07 -15.96
C PHE A 49 -9.17 2.68 -15.94
N LYS A 50 -8.62 2.31 -17.10
CA LYS A 50 -7.18 2.02 -17.23
C LYS A 50 -6.35 3.26 -16.90
N GLU A 51 -6.74 4.43 -17.42
CA GLU A 51 -6.05 5.69 -17.15
C GLU A 51 -6.07 6.04 -15.66
N ILE A 52 -7.24 5.94 -15.01
CA ILE A 52 -7.39 6.16 -13.57
C ILE A 52 -6.51 5.19 -12.78
N ALA A 53 -6.49 3.90 -13.14
CA ALA A 53 -5.68 2.90 -12.46
C ALA A 53 -4.17 3.16 -12.63
N VAL A 54 -3.73 3.56 -13.83
CA VAL A 54 -2.34 3.92 -14.11
C VAL A 54 -1.94 5.17 -13.31
N GLU A 55 -2.80 6.18 -13.26
CA GLU A 55 -2.55 7.39 -12.48
C GLU A 55 -2.51 7.10 -10.97
N ALA A 56 -3.39 6.24 -10.47
CA ALA A 56 -3.35 5.78 -9.08
C ALA A 56 -2.07 5.01 -8.76
N ALA A 57 -1.65 4.07 -9.63
CA ALA A 57 -0.41 3.33 -9.48
C ALA A 57 0.81 4.26 -9.49
N ARG A 58 0.83 5.24 -10.40
CA ARG A 58 1.89 6.26 -10.49
C ARG A 58 2.00 7.09 -9.21
N ARG A 59 0.87 7.48 -8.62
CA ARG A 59 0.85 8.21 -7.33
C ARG A 59 1.46 7.39 -6.21
N ILE A 60 1.10 6.11 -6.13
CA ILE A 60 1.68 5.17 -5.14
C ILE A 60 3.20 5.03 -5.38
N GLU A 61 3.62 4.82 -6.63
CA GLU A 61 5.04 4.70 -6.98
C GLU A 61 5.86 5.92 -6.55
N ILE A 62 5.35 7.13 -6.82
CA ILE A 62 6.00 8.38 -6.41
C ILE A 62 6.12 8.46 -4.88
N GLN A 63 5.06 8.11 -4.16
CA GLN A 63 5.06 8.16 -2.69
C GLN A 63 6.02 7.14 -2.08
N VAL A 64 6.03 5.90 -2.59
CA VAL A 64 6.95 4.84 -2.15
C VAL A 64 8.39 5.21 -2.45
N THR A 65 8.66 5.69 -3.66
CA THR A 65 10.01 6.10 -4.09
C THR A 65 10.53 7.26 -3.24
N ARG A 66 9.67 8.25 -2.91
CA ARG A 66 10.03 9.33 -1.99
C ARG A 66 10.40 8.77 -0.61
N GLY A 67 9.57 7.88 -0.05
CA GLY A 67 9.85 7.26 1.25
C GLY A 67 11.16 6.48 1.26
N ILE A 68 11.48 5.74 0.20
CA ILE A 68 12.76 5.03 0.04
C ILE A 68 13.93 6.01 0.04
N ASN A 69 13.86 7.06 -0.78
CA ASN A 69 14.93 8.06 -0.87
C ASN A 69 15.16 8.78 0.46
N GLU A 70 14.10 9.12 1.18
CA GLU A 70 14.19 9.74 2.50
C GLU A 70 14.80 8.79 3.54
N ALA A 71 14.38 7.53 3.55
CA ALA A 71 14.95 6.51 4.44
C ALA A 71 16.45 6.28 4.16
N GLN A 72 16.85 6.24 2.89
CA GLN A 72 18.26 6.15 2.50
C GLN A 72 19.05 7.37 2.94
N GLN A 73 18.53 8.58 2.72
CA GLN A 73 19.18 9.81 3.19
C GLN A 73 19.36 9.77 4.71
N LEU A 74 18.32 9.41 5.46
CA LEU A 74 18.39 9.30 6.91
C LEU A 74 19.40 8.24 7.36
N ALA A 75 19.45 7.08 6.69
CA ALA A 75 20.41 6.02 6.98
C ALA A 75 21.87 6.43 6.75
N THR A 76 22.14 7.34 5.81
CA THR A 76 23.49 7.86 5.52
C THR A 76 23.94 9.00 6.44
N THR A 77 23.08 9.47 7.33
CA THR A 77 23.45 10.57 8.23
C THR A 77 24.52 10.14 9.24
N PRO A 78 25.54 10.98 9.54
CA PRO A 78 26.65 10.59 10.40
C PRO A 78 26.24 10.11 11.79
N PHE A 79 25.16 10.67 12.35
CA PHE A 79 24.70 10.31 13.68
C PHE A 79 24.04 8.93 13.71
N VAL A 80 23.29 8.52 12.67
CA VAL A 80 22.74 7.15 12.55
C VAL A 80 23.87 6.16 12.41
N LEU A 81 24.81 6.45 11.50
CA LEU A 81 25.96 5.57 11.26
C LEU A 81 26.80 5.37 12.53
N THR A 82 27.06 6.45 13.28
CA THR A 82 27.80 6.38 14.54
C THR A 82 27.05 5.56 15.59
N ALA A 83 25.74 5.81 15.75
CA ALA A 83 24.94 5.07 16.73
C ALA A 83 24.91 3.57 16.45
N VAL A 84 24.73 3.17 15.18
CA VAL A 84 24.74 1.77 14.75
C VAL A 84 26.12 1.15 14.90
N THR A 85 27.18 1.88 14.56
CA THR A 85 28.56 1.40 14.68
C THR A 85 28.93 1.14 16.14
N GLU A 86 28.60 2.07 17.04
CA GLU A 86 28.84 1.89 18.48
C GLU A 86 28.00 0.75 19.07
N ALA A 87 26.74 0.61 18.65
CA ALA A 87 25.90 -0.53 19.04
C ALA A 87 26.51 -1.86 18.60
N ASN A 88 26.93 -1.98 17.33
CA ASN A 88 27.59 -3.17 16.80
C ASN A 88 28.92 -3.48 17.52
N ARG A 89 29.70 -2.43 17.87
CA ARG A 89 30.97 -2.56 18.59
C ARG A 89 30.78 -3.16 19.98
N SER A 90 29.62 -2.97 20.61
CA SER A 90 29.31 -3.57 21.89
C SER A 90 29.34 -5.10 21.87
N TYR A 91 29.24 -5.74 20.70
CA TYR A 91 29.32 -7.19 20.52
C TYR A 91 30.71 -7.70 20.14
N ALA A 92 31.64 -6.82 19.78
CA ALA A 92 32.94 -7.21 19.26
C ALA A 92 33.71 -8.11 20.26
N GLY A 93 34.21 -9.24 19.78
CA GLY A 93 34.97 -10.20 20.59
C GLY A 93 34.15 -11.01 21.61
N LYS A 94 32.81 -10.91 21.58
CA LYS A 94 31.94 -11.73 22.44
C LYS A 94 31.48 -12.98 21.70
N GLU A 95 31.26 -14.05 22.46
CA GLU A 95 30.66 -15.28 21.95
C GLU A 95 29.18 -15.09 21.60
N GLU A 96 28.69 -15.86 20.63
CA GLU A 96 27.31 -15.79 20.14
C GLU A 96 26.27 -15.92 21.26
N LYS A 97 26.44 -16.91 22.15
CA LYS A 97 25.54 -17.12 23.30
C LYS A 97 25.48 -15.91 24.24
N LYS A 98 26.61 -15.19 24.39
CA LYS A 98 26.68 -13.99 25.22
C LYS A 98 25.95 -12.83 24.56
N ILE A 99 26.05 -12.70 23.24
CA ILE A 99 25.33 -11.68 22.46
C ILE A 99 23.82 -11.94 22.57
N GLU A 100 23.37 -13.18 22.36
CA GLU A 100 21.96 -13.56 22.51
C GLU A 100 21.41 -13.28 23.91
N SER A 101 22.19 -13.64 24.95
CA SER A 101 21.81 -13.33 26.34
C SER A 101 21.69 -11.83 26.57
N MET A 102 22.67 -11.03 26.10
CA MET A 102 22.63 -9.58 26.23
C MET A 102 21.37 -8.99 25.58
N ILE A 103 21.07 -9.38 24.33
CA ILE A 103 19.87 -8.92 23.62
C ILE A 103 18.60 -9.34 24.37
N GLY A 104 18.54 -10.57 24.86
CA GLY A 104 17.41 -11.08 25.64
C GLY A 104 17.17 -10.31 26.93
N ASP A 105 18.23 -9.96 27.65
CA ASP A 105 18.17 -9.17 28.88
C ASP A 105 17.67 -7.75 28.59
N TRP A 106 18.19 -7.11 27.55
CA TRP A 106 17.72 -5.79 27.12
C TRP A 106 16.28 -5.81 26.64
N GLN A 107 15.87 -6.84 25.89
CA GLN A 107 14.48 -7.01 25.45
C GLN A 107 13.53 -7.18 26.64
N ARG A 108 13.95 -7.92 27.67
CA ARG A 108 13.19 -8.06 28.91
C ARG A 108 13.01 -6.72 29.61
N ARG A 109 14.11 -6.01 29.87
CA ARG A 109 14.10 -4.67 30.49
C ARG A 109 13.29 -3.66 29.69
N TRP A 110 13.34 -3.75 28.36
CA TRP A 110 12.50 -2.93 27.49
C TRP A 110 11.02 -3.21 27.76
N ARG A 111 10.57 -4.47 27.75
CA ARG A 111 9.16 -4.82 27.97
C ARG A 111 8.62 -4.53 29.38
N GLU A 112 9.49 -4.67 30.38
CA GLU A 112 9.16 -4.49 31.80
C GLU A 112 9.25 -3.03 32.27
N ARG A 113 9.52 -2.08 31.37
CA ARG A 113 9.57 -0.66 31.71
C ARG A 113 8.23 -0.16 32.27
N GLU A 114 8.29 0.60 33.35
CA GLU A 114 7.11 1.19 34.01
C GLU A 114 6.33 2.13 33.08
N HIS A 115 7.04 3.00 32.37
CA HIS A 115 6.46 4.02 31.50
C HIS A 115 6.69 3.66 30.03
N ARG A 116 5.72 2.97 29.41
CA ARG A 116 5.83 2.55 27.99
C ARG A 116 5.84 3.69 26.98
N ASN A 117 5.39 4.87 27.40
CA ASN A 117 5.34 6.09 26.60
C ASN A 117 6.62 6.93 26.71
N GLU A 118 7.65 6.46 27.42
CA GLU A 118 8.92 7.14 27.56
C GLU A 118 10.09 6.28 27.09
N PHE A 119 11.14 6.93 26.58
CA PHE A 119 12.38 6.25 26.25
C PHE A 119 13.17 5.94 27.54
N PRO A 120 13.58 4.68 27.76
CA PRO A 120 14.44 4.33 28.87
C PRO A 120 15.76 5.10 28.84
N LEU A 121 16.34 5.36 30.01
CA LEU A 121 17.60 6.11 30.17
C LEU A 121 18.80 5.48 29.45
N PHE A 122 18.73 4.18 29.14
CA PHE A 122 19.80 3.47 28.45
C PHE A 122 19.79 3.67 26.92
N ILE A 123 18.74 4.26 26.36
CA ILE A 123 18.72 4.66 24.95
C ILE A 123 19.46 6.00 24.79
N ASN A 124 20.28 6.11 23.76
CA ASN A 124 21.01 7.34 23.47
C ASN A 124 20.04 8.49 23.16
N ARG A 125 19.80 9.36 24.15
CA ARG A 125 18.87 10.48 24.07
C ARG A 125 19.25 11.50 23.01
N ILE A 126 20.54 11.71 22.73
CA ILE A 126 20.99 12.70 21.74
C ILE A 126 20.51 12.29 20.34
N VAL A 127 20.74 11.04 19.99
CA VAL A 127 20.36 10.49 18.69
C VAL A 127 18.84 10.33 18.57
N THR A 128 18.19 9.90 19.66
CA THR A 128 16.73 9.78 19.74
C THR A 128 16.05 11.13 19.55
N ASN A 129 16.56 12.21 20.16
CA ASN A 129 16.01 13.56 20.00
C ASN A 129 16.14 14.11 18.57
N TYR A 130 17.13 13.66 17.80
CA TYR A 130 17.19 14.00 16.37
C TYR A 130 16.09 13.29 15.59
N LEU A 131 15.95 11.97 15.78
CA LEU A 131 14.91 11.19 15.09
C LEU A 131 13.50 11.68 15.44
N ILE A 132 13.26 12.02 16.71
CA ILE A 132 12.00 12.64 17.15
C ILE A 132 11.77 13.95 16.41
N ARG A 133 12.75 14.85 16.35
CA ARG A 133 12.57 16.14 15.63
C ARG A 133 12.33 15.96 14.14
N TRP A 134 13.02 15.01 13.49
CA TRP A 134 12.79 14.70 12.09
C TRP A 134 11.38 14.13 11.87
N HIS A 135 10.95 13.22 12.74
CA HIS A 135 9.62 12.63 12.74
C HIS A 135 8.52 13.65 13.04
N ASP A 136 8.74 14.57 13.97
CA ASP A 136 7.80 15.63 14.34
C ASP A 136 7.46 16.55 13.16
N ILE A 137 8.45 16.87 12.31
CA ILE A 137 8.26 17.67 11.09
C ILE A 137 7.41 16.92 10.05
N ARG A 138 7.42 15.58 10.07
CA ARG A 138 6.78 14.69 9.08
C ARG A 138 5.78 13.71 9.69
N LYS A 139 5.09 14.12 10.77
CA LYS A 139 4.14 13.24 11.48
C LYS A 139 3.03 12.68 10.60
N SER A 140 2.63 13.38 9.55
CA SER A 140 1.63 12.91 8.60
C SER A 140 2.12 11.73 7.74
N ASP A 141 3.44 11.60 7.57
CA ASP A 141 4.03 10.76 6.54
C ASP A 141 4.55 9.43 7.10
N TYR A 142 4.92 9.41 8.39
CA TYR A 142 5.51 8.24 9.05
C TYR A 142 4.85 7.97 10.40
N VAL A 143 4.46 6.71 10.62
CA VAL A 143 4.00 6.26 11.95
C VAL A 143 5.16 6.14 12.93
N ALA A 144 6.27 5.53 12.48
CA ALA A 144 7.46 5.32 13.29
C ALA A 144 8.71 5.23 12.40
N ILE A 145 9.83 5.67 12.94
CA ILE A 145 11.17 5.45 12.38
C ILE A 145 11.94 4.64 13.39
N LEU A 146 12.63 3.61 12.92
CA LEU A 146 13.36 2.67 13.74
C LEU A 146 14.69 2.33 13.08
N VAL A 147 15.73 2.27 13.91
CA VAL A 147 17.09 1.93 13.52
C VAL A 147 17.52 0.74 14.36
N THR A 148 18.02 -0.29 13.70
CA THR A 148 18.48 -1.53 14.34
C THR A 148 19.95 -1.77 14.04
N ASP A 149 20.58 -2.58 14.89
CA ASP A 149 21.94 -3.05 14.71
C ASP A 149 22.00 -4.29 13.77
N ASN A 150 23.20 -4.86 13.58
CA ASN A 150 23.41 -6.01 12.71
C ASN A 150 22.83 -7.33 13.23
N ARG A 151 22.28 -7.35 14.45
CA ARG A 151 21.55 -8.48 15.02
C ARG A 151 20.04 -8.25 15.02
N GLY A 152 19.60 -7.02 14.73
CA GLY A 152 18.21 -6.60 14.75
C GLY A 152 17.74 -6.08 16.10
N ALA A 153 18.64 -5.77 17.03
CA ALA A 153 18.27 -5.06 18.25
C ALA A 153 18.15 -3.55 17.99
N LEU A 154 17.23 -2.91 18.71
CA LEU A 154 16.88 -1.51 18.55
C LEU A 154 18.01 -0.61 19.06
N VAL A 155 18.45 0.30 18.20
CA VAL A 155 19.44 1.34 18.53
C VAL A 155 18.73 2.65 18.82
N VAL A 156 17.78 3.03 17.97
CA VAL A 156 17.04 4.30 18.04
C VAL A 156 15.63 4.11 17.50
N SER A 157 14.67 4.83 18.08
CA SER A 157 13.34 4.99 17.46
C SER A 157 12.82 6.42 17.63
N SER A 158 11.91 6.84 16.74
CA SER A 158 11.14 8.07 16.90
C SER A 158 9.99 7.93 17.90
N ILE A 159 9.54 6.70 18.20
CA ILE A 159 8.47 6.44 19.17
C ILE A 159 8.88 5.37 20.20
N PRO A 160 8.40 5.43 21.44
CA PRO A 160 8.74 4.44 22.46
C PRO A 160 7.91 3.16 22.37
N GLN A 161 6.80 3.12 21.62
CA GLN A 161 5.90 1.96 21.53
C GLN A 161 6.36 0.86 20.54
N VAL A 162 7.66 0.76 20.27
CA VAL A 162 8.25 -0.27 19.41
C VAL A 162 8.71 -1.51 20.20
N GLU A 163 9.04 -2.59 19.49
CA GLU A 163 9.75 -3.73 20.05
C GLU A 163 11.25 -3.45 20.10
N TYR A 164 11.94 -4.14 21.01
CA TYR A 164 13.40 -4.01 21.10
C TYR A 164 14.15 -4.87 20.09
N TYR A 165 13.58 -5.99 19.63
CA TYR A 165 14.30 -6.97 18.83
C TYR A 165 13.49 -7.44 17.62
N TYR A 166 14.09 -7.27 16.44
CA TYR A 166 13.49 -7.54 15.14
C TYR A 166 14.26 -8.56 14.30
N GLY A 167 15.34 -9.16 14.81
CA GLY A 167 16.21 -10.06 14.03
C GLY A 167 15.51 -11.30 13.44
N LYS A 168 14.33 -11.65 13.98
CA LYS A 168 13.48 -12.75 13.48
C LYS A 168 12.37 -12.30 12.52
N SER A 169 12.17 -10.99 12.34
CA SER A 169 11.12 -10.46 11.49
C SER A 169 11.50 -10.59 10.01
N ALA A 170 10.51 -10.91 9.17
CA ALA A 170 10.73 -11.09 7.73
C ALA A 170 11.26 -9.82 7.06
N TRP A 171 10.74 -8.65 7.44
CA TRP A 171 11.19 -7.38 6.89
C TRP A 171 12.66 -7.09 7.26
N TRP A 172 13.08 -7.37 8.49
CA TRP A 172 14.46 -7.09 8.91
C TRP A 172 15.45 -8.01 8.18
N GLN A 173 15.12 -9.29 8.04
CA GLN A 173 15.95 -10.24 7.30
C GLN A 173 16.08 -9.85 5.83
N ALA A 174 15.00 -9.35 5.22
CA ALA A 174 15.00 -8.88 3.85
C ALA A 174 15.84 -7.60 3.66
N VAL A 175 15.78 -6.65 4.61
CA VAL A 175 16.59 -5.43 4.58
C VAL A 175 18.06 -5.72 4.85
N PHE A 176 18.36 -6.56 5.84
CA PHE A 176 19.72 -6.89 6.23
C PHE A 176 20.44 -7.69 5.13
N ASP A 177 19.75 -8.62 4.46
CA ASP A 177 20.25 -9.41 3.33
C ASP A 177 21.68 -9.95 3.55
N ARG A 178 21.89 -10.65 4.68
CA ARG A 178 23.21 -11.19 5.08
C ARG A 178 24.32 -10.13 5.16
N GLY A 179 23.96 -8.87 5.43
CA GLY A 179 24.87 -7.73 5.52
C GLY A 179 25.08 -6.97 4.20
N ALA A 180 24.51 -7.42 3.08
CA ALA A 180 24.61 -6.70 1.81
C ALA A 180 23.78 -5.40 1.81
N GLY A 181 22.69 -5.37 2.58
CA GLY A 181 21.75 -4.26 2.60
C GLY A 181 20.87 -4.23 1.36
N ARG A 182 19.55 -4.16 1.55
CA ARG A 182 18.59 -4.04 0.46
C ARG A 182 17.42 -3.15 0.86
N VAL A 183 16.88 -2.40 -0.10
CA VAL A 183 15.58 -1.74 0.07
C VAL A 183 14.48 -2.81 0.06
N TYR A 184 13.62 -2.78 1.08
CA TYR A 184 12.48 -3.68 1.18
C TYR A 184 11.22 -2.86 1.45
N VAL A 185 10.18 -3.14 0.66
CA VAL A 185 8.85 -2.55 0.84
C VAL A 185 7.85 -3.70 0.91
N SER A 186 7.00 -3.67 1.92
CA SER A 186 5.94 -4.65 2.10
C SER A 186 4.61 -3.94 2.35
N PHE A 187 3.52 -4.61 2.00
CA PHE A 187 2.19 -4.16 2.38
C PHE A 187 1.99 -4.36 3.88
N PHE A 188 1.63 -3.30 4.59
CA PHE A 188 1.16 -3.41 5.96
C PHE A 188 -0.24 -4.03 5.92
N ARG A 189 -0.38 -5.27 6.35
CA ARG A 189 -1.68 -5.89 6.56
C ARG A 189 -2.11 -5.57 7.99
N ASP A 190 -3.06 -4.66 8.12
CA ASP A 190 -3.69 -4.34 9.39
C ASP A 190 -4.44 -5.59 9.90
N PRO A 191 -4.16 -6.12 11.11
CA PRO A 191 -4.86 -7.29 11.65
C PRO A 191 -6.38 -7.04 11.83
N CYS A 192 -6.81 -5.78 11.85
CA CYS A 192 -8.20 -5.39 12.07
C CYS A 192 -9.13 -5.59 10.85
N ALA A 193 -8.60 -5.83 9.64
CA ALA A 193 -9.44 -5.99 8.44
C ALA A 193 -10.28 -7.29 8.47
N GLU A 194 -9.88 -8.29 9.25
CA GLU A 194 -10.63 -9.54 9.44
C GLU A 194 -11.84 -9.37 10.39
N CYS A 195 -11.88 -8.30 11.19
CA CYS A 195 -13.00 -8.02 12.09
C CYS A 195 -14.25 -7.47 11.37
N LEU A 196 -14.13 -7.02 10.12
CA LEU A 196 -15.28 -6.51 9.33
C LEU A 196 -15.92 -7.59 8.44
N GLY A 197 -15.48 -8.85 8.55
CA GLY A 197 -15.96 -9.96 7.71
C GLY A 197 -16.69 -11.08 8.46
N ALA A 198 -16.94 -10.94 9.76
CA ALA A 198 -17.58 -11.99 10.56
C ALA A 198 -18.71 -11.44 11.44
N ASP A 199 -19.88 -11.21 10.81
CA ASP A 199 -21.16 -11.47 11.46
C ASP A 199 -22.20 -11.88 10.40
N PRO A 200 -22.53 -13.17 10.26
CA PRO A 200 -23.75 -13.59 9.60
C PRO A 200 -24.87 -13.62 10.63
N GLN A 201 -25.74 -12.61 10.60
CA GLN A 201 -27.15 -12.80 10.94
C GLN A 201 -27.96 -13.04 9.67
#